data_AF-A0A1E3W1F0-F1
#
_entry.id   AF-A0A1E3W1F0-F1
#
_cell.length_a   1.000
_cell.length_b   1.000
_cell.length_c   1.000
_cell.angle_alpha   90.00
_cell.angle_beta   90.00
_cell.angle_gamma   90.00
#
_symmetry.space_group_name_H-M   'P 1'
#
loop_
_entity.id
_entity.type
_entity.pdbx_description
1 polymer ?
#
loop_
_entity_poly.entity_id
_entity_poly.type
_entity_poly.pdbx_seq_one_letter_code
_entity_poly.pdbx_strand_id
1 'polypeptide(L)' 'MPLMGIPLSVSIGVTTCDGDGGDFARMHREAEAALRRVRGEGRNRIGIAPRSAECHPLGSAGDAA' A
#
# COMPACT_ATOMS: atom_id res chain seq x y z
N MET A 1 12.13 -22.31 9.70
CA MET A 1 13.55 -22.32 9.34
C MET A 1 14.03 -20.88 9.25
N PRO A 2 14.72 -20.33 10.26
CA PRO A 2 15.39 -19.06 10.08
C PRO A 2 16.61 -19.27 9.19
N LEU A 3 16.75 -18.47 8.13
CA LEU A 3 17.96 -18.42 7.31
C LEU A 3 19.07 -17.77 8.15
N MET A 4 19.72 -18.57 8.99
CA MET A 4 20.72 -18.14 9.97
C MET A 4 21.92 -17.50 9.27
N GLY A 5 22.21 -16.24 9.62
CA GLY A 5 23.42 -15.51 9.23
C GLY A 5 23.35 -14.72 7.92
N ILE A 6 22.24 -14.73 7.19
CA ILE A 6 22.10 -13.97 5.93
C ILE A 6 21.34 -12.67 6.21
N PRO A 7 21.93 -11.48 5.97
CA PRO A 7 21.20 -10.23 6.09
C PRO A 7 20.11 -10.16 5.02
N LEU A 8 18.85 -10.12 5.45
CA LEU A 8 17.68 -10.01 4.58
C LEU A 8 17.12 -8.59 4.63
N SER A 9 16.59 -8.15 3.50
CA SER A 9 15.82 -6.90 3.40
C SER A 9 14.51 -7.15 2.66
N VAL A 10 13.55 -6.26 2.87
CA VAL A 10 12.27 -6.28 2.18
C VAL A 10 12.04 -4.96 1.44
N SER A 11 11.30 -5.04 0.35
CA SER A 11 10.71 -3.88 -0.30
C SER A 11 9.21 -3.95 -0.12
N ILE A 12 8.59 -2.83 0.21
CA ILE A 12 7.17 -2.75 0.52
C ILE A 12 6.53 -1.70 -0.39
N GLY A 13 5.46 -2.06 -1.08
CA GLY A 13 4.60 -1.11 -1.79
C GLY A 13 3.34 -0.85 -0.96
N VAL A 14 2.98 0.42 -0.80
CA VAL A 14 1.85 0.86 0.03
C VAL A 14 0.94 1.73 -0.82
N THR A 15 -0.37 1.51 -0.73
CA THR A 15 -1.41 2.45 -1.15
C THR A 15 -2.38 2.66 0.00
N THR A 16 -3.14 3.75 -0.03
CA THR A 16 -4.18 4.04 0.97
C THR A 16 -5.54 4.26 0.32
N CYS A 17 -6.57 3.95 1.10
CA CYS A 17 -7.96 4.16 0.79
C CYS A 17 -8.61 4.73 2.05
N ASP A 18 -9.07 5.98 1.97
CA ASP A 18 -9.80 6.61 3.07
C ASP A 18 -11.28 6.39 2.82
N GLY A 19 -11.88 5.38 3.47
CA GLY A 19 -13.24 5.03 3.10
C GLY A 19 -13.67 3.59 3.32
N ASP A 20 -14.92 3.34 2.96
CA ASP A 20 -15.36 2.02 2.52
C ASP A 20 -15.40 1.95 0.98
N GLY A 21 -15.72 0.77 0.43
CA GLY A 21 -15.98 0.62 -1.01
C GLY A 21 -14.74 0.63 -1.92
N GLY A 22 -13.52 0.55 -1.38
CA GLY A 22 -12.30 0.51 -2.19
C GLY A 22 -12.27 -0.69 -3.16
N ASP A 23 -11.95 -0.44 -4.44
CA ASP A 23 -11.63 -1.51 -5.39
C ASP A 23 -10.29 -2.16 -5.00
N PHE A 24 -10.38 -3.32 -4.34
CA PHE A 24 -9.22 -4.11 -3.93
C PHE A 24 -8.28 -4.41 -5.10
N ALA A 25 -8.82 -4.75 -6.28
CA ALA A 25 -8.00 -5.12 -7.43
C ALA A 25 -7.20 -3.91 -7.91
N ARG A 26 -7.78 -2.71 -7.89
CA ARG A 26 -7.08 -1.46 -8.18
C ARG A 26 -6.04 -1.12 -7.12
N MET A 27 -6.41 -1.16 -5.84
CA MET A 27 -5.47 -0.89 -4.74
C MET A 27 -4.27 -1.84 -4.77
N HIS A 28 -4.51 -3.12 -5.05
CA HIS A 28 -3.44 -4.11 -5.20
C HIS A 28 -2.51 -3.76 -6.36
N ARG A 29 -3.05 -3.39 -7.53
CA ARG A 29 -2.24 -2.94 -8.67
C ARG A 29 -1.42 -1.69 -8.35
N GLU A 30 -1.99 -0.74 -7.61
CA GLU A 30 -1.31 0.49 -7.18
C GLU A 30 -0.15 0.20 -6.22
N ALA A 31 -0.37 -0.65 -5.21
CA ALA A 31 0.66 -1.10 -4.29
C ALA A 31 1.77 -1.89 -5.02
N GLU A 32 1.41 -2.79 -5.93
CA GLU A 32 2.37 -3.57 -6.71
C GLU A 32 3.20 -2.68 -7.65
N ALA A 33 2.60 -1.64 -8.24
CA ALA A 33 3.32 -0.66 -9.04
C ALA A 33 4.37 0.11 -8.20
N ALA A 34 4.00 0.54 -6.99
CA ALA A 34 4.92 1.19 -6.06
C ALA A 34 6.06 0.26 -5.61
N LEU A 35 5.75 -1.02 -5.35
CA LEU A 35 6.73 -2.05 -5.02
C LEU A 35 7.70 -2.29 -6.19
N ARG A 36 7.17 -2.42 -7.41
CA ARG A 36 7.97 -2.63 -8.62
C ARG A 36 8.93 -1.48 -8.88
N ARG A 37 8.48 -0.25 -8.66
CA ARG A 37 9.32 0.96 -8.75
C ARG A 37 10.51 0.88 -7.78
N VAL A 38 10.27 0.70 -6.47
CA VAL A 38 11.37 0.68 -5.48
C VAL A 38 12.30 -0.52 -5.63
N ARG A 39 11.82 -1.63 -6.23
CA ARG A 39 12.69 -2.75 -6.64
C ARG A 39 13.65 -2.34 -7.76
N GLY A 40 13.19 -1.55 -8.73
CA GLY A 40 14.03 -0.98 -9.80
C GLY A 40 15.02 0.07 -9.30
N GLU A 41 14.70 0.77 -8.21
CA GLU A 41 15.57 1.82 -7.64
C GLU A 41 16.68 1.28 -6.71
N GLY A 42 16.66 0.00 -6.34
CA GLY A 42 17.71 -0.61 -5.49
C GLY A 42 17.22 -1.46 -4.31
N ARG A 43 15.91 -1.71 -4.18
CA ARG A 43 15.29 -2.53 -3.11
C ARG A 43 15.50 -1.94 -1.70
N ASN A 44 15.19 -2.71 -0.65
CA ASN A 44 15.27 -2.31 0.77
C ASN A 44 14.63 -0.94 1.08
N ARG A 45 13.43 -0.72 0.54
CA ARG A 45 12.75 0.58 0.49
C ARG A 45 11.25 0.43 0.52
N ILE A 46 10.59 1.49 0.96
CA ILE A 46 9.13 1.62 0.97
C ILE A 46 8.73 2.54 -0.19
N GLY A 47 7.88 2.03 -1.07
CA GLY A 47 7.26 2.79 -2.16
C GLY A 47 5.82 3.13 -1.79
N ILE A 48 5.48 4.41 -1.88
CA ILE A 48 4.11 4.89 -1.63
C ILE A 48 3.47 5.23 -2.97
N ALA A 49 2.30 4.65 -3.25
CA ALA A 49 1.44 5.00 -4.35
C ALA A 49 0.56 6.20 -3.98
N PRO A 50 0.07 6.98 -4.96
CA PRO A 50 -1.00 7.95 -4.72
C PRO A 50 -2.23 7.27 -4.09
N ARG A 51 -3.02 8.05 -3.34
CA ARG A 51 -4.30 7.60 -2.78
C ARG A 51 -5.18 6.99 -3.88
N SER A 52 -5.82 5.86 -3.58
CA SER A 52 -6.77 5.24 -4.49
C SER A 52 -8.03 6.09 -4.63
N ALA A 53 -8.42 6.41 -5.87
CA ALA A 53 -9.39 7.47 -6.17
C ALA A 53 -10.87 7.09 -5.93
N GLU A 54 -11.18 5.83 -5.64
CA GLU A 54 -12.57 5.33 -5.59
C GLU A 54 -13.11 5.11 -4.17
N CYS A 55 -12.37 5.52 -3.15
CA CYS A 55 -12.82 5.37 -1.78
C CYS A 55 -13.82 6.45 -1.41
N HIS A 56 -15.03 6.03 -1.04
CA HIS A 56 -16.03 6.92 -0.48
C HIS A 56 -15.57 7.33 0.91
N PRO A 57 -15.55 8.63 1.25
CA PRO A 57 -15.23 9.04 2.61
C PRO A 57 -16.11 8.26 3.59
N LEU A 58 -15.51 7.63 4.60
CA LEU A 58 -16.28 7.20 5.76
C LEU A 58 -16.98 8.48 6.24
N GLY A 59 -18.31 8.51 6.19
CA GLY A 59 -19.10 9.65 6.67
C GLY A 59 -18.53 10.09 8.01
N SER A 60 -18.29 11.39 8.18
CA SER A 60 -17.69 11.92 9.40
C SER A 60 -18.43 11.33 10.60
N ALA A 61 -17.70 10.71 11.52
CA ALA A 61 -18.23 10.27 12.80
C ALA A 61 -18.85 11.50 13.50
N GLY A 62 -20.15 11.73 13.29
CA GLY A 62 -20.78 13.01 13.58
C GLY A 62 -22.30 13.06 13.41
N ASP A 63 -22.95 12.10 12.74
CA ASP A 63 -24.42 12.05 12.61
C ASP A 63 -25.03 10.86 13.35
N ALA A 64 -24.74 10.77 14.65
CA ALA A 64 -25.55 10.01 15.59
C ALA A 64 -25.88 10.92 16.78
N ALA A 65 -26.88 11.78 16.58
CA ALA A 65 -27.54 12.55 17.62
C ALA A 65 -29.04 12.27 17.57
#